data_AF-A0A9E0C786-F1
#
_entry.id   AF-A0A9E0C786-F1
#
_cell.length_a   1.000
_cell.length_b   1.000
_cell.length_c   1.000
_cell.angle_alpha   90.00
_cell.angle_beta   90.00
_cell.angle_gamma   90.00
#
_symmetry.space_group_name_H-M   'P 1'
#
loop_
_entity.id
_entity.type
_entity.pdbx_description
1 polymer ?
#
loop_
_entity_poly.entity_id
_entity_poly.type
_entity_poly.pdbx_seq_one_letter_code
_entity_poly.pdbx_strand_id
1 'polypeptide(L)'
;MTPRSDLLLSLLENLGLPLIQAVDSSSWKSAPDPAKEAERLKDLLAASKSLGQELRKALHLPADGDKKSIRIALTVLAAQMIAAHQKNSGKAFSEQDVQRVTKGFEAVLAFSDDLIPEEESLEPLRKLGEDFALFGGYQIHVHLLHAFLPIIRAVSIFSFGQAGSKMVKDICDKLILRATELRGKLFGGGLDLNQARIAELSLLRILASLYADCHISETERFIKLHESARLVIQPSTIWDLFEQRMLMLEALATSFIPLAQGGDPQASDSAPPETPAVHLSAVNENTESDEGGEAGSDGQPSGTPMAFFKK
;
A
#
# COMPACT_ATOMS: atom_id res chain seq x y z
N MET A 1 -21.74 -21.43 -19.05
CA MET A 1 -20.89 -20.54 -19.86
C MET A 1 -19.75 -21.34 -20.46
N THR A 2 -19.05 -20.83 -21.47
CA THR A 2 -17.92 -21.55 -22.10
C THR A 2 -16.60 -21.10 -21.45
N PRO A 3 -15.59 -21.96 -21.33
CA PRO A 3 -14.28 -21.58 -20.77
C PRO A 3 -13.61 -20.41 -21.52
N ARG A 4 -13.97 -20.20 -22.78
CA ARG A 4 -13.51 -19.06 -23.59
C ARG A 4 -14.22 -17.75 -23.24
N SER A 5 -15.53 -17.78 -22.94
CA SER A 5 -16.26 -16.58 -22.52
C SER A 5 -15.79 -16.10 -21.15
N ASP A 6 -15.50 -17.03 -20.25
CA ASP A 6 -15.08 -16.70 -18.87
C ASP A 6 -13.67 -16.09 -18.86
N LEU A 7 -12.76 -16.62 -19.69
CA LEU A 7 -11.45 -16.03 -19.91
C LEU A 7 -11.54 -14.61 -20.52
N LEU A 8 -12.43 -14.39 -21.48
CA LEU A 8 -12.59 -13.08 -22.12
C LEU A 8 -13.15 -12.05 -21.12
N LEU A 9 -14.14 -12.41 -20.33
CA LEU A 9 -14.68 -11.55 -19.27
C LEU A 9 -13.58 -11.20 -18.25
N SER A 10 -12.85 -12.20 -17.77
CA SER A 10 -11.74 -11.99 -16.83
C SER A 10 -10.66 -11.06 -17.39
N LEU A 11 -10.33 -11.17 -18.69
CA LEU A 11 -9.38 -10.28 -19.35
C LEU A 11 -9.92 -8.86 -19.50
N LEU A 12 -11.21 -8.71 -19.81
CA LEU A 12 -11.82 -7.38 -19.90
C LEU A 12 -11.86 -6.70 -18.53
N GLU A 13 -12.21 -7.43 -17.48
CA GLU A 13 -12.32 -6.92 -16.10
C GLU A 13 -10.96 -6.60 -15.49
N ASN A 14 -9.96 -7.48 -15.66
CA ASN A 14 -8.69 -7.37 -14.95
C ASN A 14 -7.56 -6.73 -15.76
N LEU A 15 -7.67 -6.68 -17.09
CA LEU A 15 -6.69 -6.04 -17.98
C LEU A 15 -7.31 -4.86 -18.75
N GLY A 16 -8.45 -5.04 -19.41
CA GLY A 16 -9.06 -4.01 -20.24
C GLY A 16 -9.49 -2.77 -19.44
N LEU A 17 -10.32 -2.99 -18.42
CA LEU A 17 -10.92 -1.92 -17.62
C LEU A 17 -9.87 -1.07 -16.87
N PRO A 18 -8.87 -1.64 -16.17
CA PRO A 18 -7.84 -0.84 -15.50
C PRO A 18 -7.05 0.03 -16.49
N LEU A 19 -6.69 -0.51 -17.66
CA LEU A 19 -5.93 0.25 -18.65
C LEU A 19 -6.74 1.39 -19.26
N ILE A 20 -8.03 1.18 -19.56
CA ILE A 20 -8.92 2.25 -20.05
C ILE A 20 -9.05 3.35 -18.99
N GLN A 21 -9.31 2.98 -17.74
CA GLN A 21 -9.41 3.94 -16.64
C GLN A 21 -8.12 4.76 -16.44
N ALA A 22 -6.95 4.15 -16.70
CA ALA A 22 -5.67 4.85 -16.65
C ALA A 22 -5.54 5.89 -17.78
N VAL A 23 -5.98 5.54 -19.00
CA VAL A 23 -6.03 6.49 -20.13
C VAL A 23 -6.95 7.67 -19.81
N ASP A 24 -8.15 7.42 -19.29
CA ASP A 24 -9.12 8.45 -18.93
C ASP A 24 -8.59 9.41 -17.85
N SER A 25 -7.92 8.86 -16.84
CA SER A 25 -7.31 9.64 -15.75
C SER A 25 -6.16 10.56 -16.20
N SER A 26 -5.62 10.36 -17.40
CA SER A 26 -4.67 11.26 -18.05
C SER A 26 -5.33 12.28 -18.99
N SER A 27 -6.59 12.03 -19.37
CA SER A 27 -7.33 12.77 -20.42
C SER A 27 -8.09 13.98 -19.88
N TRP A 28 -8.38 14.07 -18.56
CA TRP A 28 -9.18 15.17 -17.97
C TRP A 28 -8.68 16.61 -18.23
N LYS A 29 -7.44 16.77 -18.69
CA LYS A 29 -6.86 18.09 -19.01
C LYS A 29 -7.05 18.53 -20.47
N SER A 30 -7.57 17.67 -21.35
CA SER A 30 -7.74 17.94 -22.78
C SER A 30 -9.06 17.36 -23.31
N ALA A 31 -9.55 17.87 -24.45
CA ALA A 31 -10.68 17.25 -25.12
C ALA A 31 -10.37 15.79 -25.50
N PRO A 32 -11.32 14.85 -25.34
CA PRO A 32 -11.12 13.45 -25.71
C PRO A 32 -10.71 13.33 -27.17
N ASP A 33 -9.61 12.64 -27.43
CA ASP A 33 -9.08 12.38 -28.77
C ASP A 33 -8.95 10.86 -28.95
N PRO A 34 -9.94 10.21 -29.61
CA PRO A 34 -10.01 8.76 -29.71
C PRO A 34 -8.75 8.12 -30.31
N ALA A 35 -8.06 8.82 -31.23
CA ALA A 35 -6.85 8.31 -31.85
C ALA A 35 -5.67 8.26 -30.85
N LYS A 36 -5.52 9.33 -30.05
CA LYS A 36 -4.49 9.39 -29.00
C LYS A 36 -4.78 8.46 -27.84
N GLU A 37 -6.04 8.28 -27.48
CA GLU A 37 -6.46 7.35 -26.43
C GLU A 37 -6.18 5.90 -26.83
N ALA A 38 -6.46 5.54 -28.09
CA ALA A 38 -6.12 4.22 -28.64
C ALA A 38 -4.60 3.98 -28.68
N GLU A 39 -3.81 4.99 -29.04
CA GLU A 39 -2.34 4.91 -29.03
C GLU A 39 -1.80 4.71 -27.61
N ARG A 40 -2.29 5.49 -26.64
CA ARG A 40 -1.93 5.32 -25.22
C ARG A 40 -2.31 3.93 -24.70
N LEU A 41 -3.50 3.44 -25.03
CA LEU A 41 -3.93 2.10 -24.63
C LEU A 41 -3.01 1.00 -25.19
N LYS A 42 -2.59 1.15 -26.46
CA LYS A 42 -1.62 0.25 -27.10
C LYS A 42 -0.27 0.28 -26.37
N ASP A 43 0.23 1.46 -26.02
CA ASP A 43 1.51 1.62 -25.32
C ASP A 43 1.46 0.99 -23.93
N LEU A 44 0.36 1.18 -23.19
CA LEU A 44 0.17 0.56 -21.89
C LEU A 44 0.11 -0.96 -21.98
N LEU A 45 -0.57 -1.50 -23.00
CA LEU A 45 -0.62 -2.94 -23.24
C LEU A 45 0.78 -3.49 -23.56
N ALA A 46 1.57 -2.77 -24.36
CA ALA A 46 2.94 -3.16 -24.69
C ALA A 46 3.84 -3.14 -23.44
N ALA A 47 3.75 -2.10 -22.61
CA ALA A 47 4.48 -2.00 -21.35
C ALA A 47 4.08 -3.13 -20.37
N SER A 48 2.78 -3.45 -20.29
CA SER A 48 2.26 -4.54 -19.45
C SER A 48 2.82 -5.89 -19.89
N LYS A 49 2.91 -6.14 -21.19
CA LYS A 49 3.52 -7.36 -21.74
C LYS A 49 5.01 -7.42 -21.45
N SER A 50 5.73 -6.30 -21.61
CA SER A 50 7.17 -6.22 -21.34
C SER A 50 7.48 -6.52 -19.88
N LEU A 51 6.80 -5.82 -18.96
CA LEU A 51 6.96 -6.07 -17.54
C LEU A 51 6.55 -7.49 -17.15
N GLY A 52 5.44 -8.02 -17.67
CA GLY A 52 5.04 -9.41 -17.44
C GLY A 52 6.10 -10.44 -17.89
N GLN A 53 6.89 -10.12 -18.93
CA GLN A 53 8.03 -10.93 -19.35
C GLN A 53 9.22 -10.82 -18.37
N GLU A 54 9.51 -9.63 -17.85
CA GLU A 54 10.55 -9.45 -16.83
C GLU A 54 10.19 -10.16 -15.52
N LEU A 55 8.94 -10.07 -15.05
CA LEU A 55 8.47 -10.80 -13.87
C LEU A 55 8.61 -12.32 -14.05
N ARG A 56 8.34 -12.81 -15.26
CA ARG A 56 8.52 -14.22 -15.58
C ARG A 56 9.98 -14.65 -15.45
N LYS A 57 10.91 -13.81 -15.90
CA LYS A 57 12.36 -14.07 -15.77
C LYS A 57 12.79 -14.05 -14.30
N ALA A 58 12.31 -13.08 -13.53
CA ALA A 58 12.58 -12.97 -12.10
C ALA A 58 12.07 -14.18 -11.30
N LEU A 59 10.94 -14.76 -11.72
CA LEU A 59 10.39 -16.00 -11.16
C LEU A 59 11.05 -17.29 -11.67
N HIS A 60 12.07 -17.18 -12.52
CA HIS A 60 12.74 -18.33 -13.16
C HIS A 60 11.78 -19.34 -13.85
N LEU A 61 10.62 -18.88 -14.34
CA LEU A 61 9.60 -19.79 -14.86
C LEU A 61 10.02 -20.38 -16.22
N PRO A 62 9.84 -21.70 -16.42
CA PRO A 62 10.35 -22.39 -17.60
C PRO A 62 9.78 -21.82 -18.89
N ALA A 63 10.60 -21.88 -19.94
CA ALA A 63 10.24 -21.39 -21.25
C ALA A 63 9.04 -22.15 -21.85
N ASP A 64 8.91 -23.45 -21.55
CA ASP A 64 8.08 -24.58 -22.07
C ASP A 64 7.27 -25.34 -21.00
N GLY A 65 5.93 -25.36 -21.13
CA GLY A 65 4.92 -25.95 -20.21
C GLY A 65 3.96 -24.92 -19.59
N ASP A 66 2.63 -25.08 -19.72
CA ASP A 66 1.55 -24.21 -19.17
C ASP A 66 1.62 -22.68 -19.43
N LYS A 67 2.43 -22.29 -20.40
CA LYS A 67 2.93 -20.93 -20.67
C LYS A 67 1.90 -19.81 -20.83
N LYS A 68 0.73 -20.10 -21.42
CA LYS A 68 -0.13 -19.02 -21.94
C LYS A 68 -0.90 -18.37 -20.80
N SER A 69 -1.41 -19.17 -19.87
CA SER A 69 -2.17 -18.67 -18.74
C SER A 69 -1.26 -17.91 -17.77
N ILE A 70 -0.06 -18.42 -17.47
CA ILE A 70 0.96 -17.72 -16.66
C ILE A 70 1.42 -16.40 -17.32
N ARG A 71 1.64 -16.40 -18.65
CA ARG A 71 1.99 -15.17 -19.35
C ARG A 71 0.87 -14.14 -19.29
N ILE A 72 -0.38 -14.58 -19.49
CA ILE A 72 -1.56 -13.72 -19.39
C ILE A 72 -1.67 -13.17 -17.97
N ALA A 73 -1.57 -14.03 -16.97
CA ALA A 73 -1.54 -13.72 -15.55
C ALA A 73 -0.53 -12.62 -15.17
N LEU A 74 0.73 -12.81 -15.53
CA LEU A 74 1.78 -11.83 -15.26
C LEU A 74 1.57 -10.52 -16.04
N THR A 75 0.98 -10.61 -17.24
CA THR A 75 0.61 -9.42 -18.03
C THR A 75 -0.55 -8.66 -17.38
N VAL A 76 -1.56 -9.37 -16.84
CA VAL A 76 -2.69 -8.79 -16.11
C VAL A 76 -2.18 -8.09 -14.84
N LEU A 77 -1.32 -8.76 -14.07
CA LEU A 77 -0.71 -8.17 -12.87
C LEU A 77 0.10 -6.91 -13.20
N ALA A 78 0.93 -6.98 -14.25
CA ALA A 78 1.69 -5.84 -14.74
C ALA A 78 0.78 -4.69 -15.19
N ALA A 79 -0.31 -4.99 -15.88
CA ALA A 79 -1.27 -3.99 -16.34
C ALA A 79 -1.98 -3.27 -15.19
N GLN A 80 -2.43 -4.00 -14.17
CA GLN A 80 -3.05 -3.41 -12.98
C GLN A 80 -2.09 -2.43 -12.29
N MET A 81 -0.82 -2.81 -12.19
CA MET A 81 0.21 -1.97 -11.59
C MET A 81 0.51 -0.71 -12.41
N ILE A 82 0.67 -0.87 -13.73
CA ILE A 82 0.93 0.23 -14.65
C ILE A 82 -0.26 1.20 -14.66
N ALA A 83 -1.48 0.67 -14.75
CA ALA A 83 -2.71 1.45 -14.67
C ALA A 83 -2.79 2.25 -13.38
N ALA A 84 -2.53 1.60 -12.24
CA ALA A 84 -2.50 2.27 -10.96
C ALA A 84 -1.40 3.35 -10.92
N HIS A 85 -0.18 3.04 -11.35
CA HIS A 85 0.92 4.01 -11.39
C HIS A 85 0.54 5.25 -12.21
N GLN A 86 -0.02 5.08 -13.40
CA GLN A 86 -0.41 6.18 -14.26
C GLN A 86 -1.56 6.99 -13.67
N LYS A 87 -2.56 6.34 -13.07
CA LYS A 87 -3.69 7.01 -12.38
C LYS A 87 -3.23 7.93 -11.25
N ASN A 88 -2.24 7.51 -10.45
CA ASN A 88 -1.78 8.31 -9.31
C ASN A 88 -0.69 9.32 -9.67
N SER A 89 0.22 8.98 -10.59
CA SER A 89 1.33 9.87 -10.95
C SER A 89 0.98 10.85 -12.07
N GLY A 90 -0.03 10.53 -12.88
CA GLY A 90 -0.33 11.22 -14.14
C GLY A 90 0.76 11.08 -15.20
N LYS A 91 1.79 10.24 -14.97
CA LYS A 91 2.95 10.07 -15.84
C LYS A 91 2.89 8.73 -16.57
N ALA A 92 3.49 8.69 -17.76
CA ALA A 92 3.68 7.45 -18.50
C ALA A 92 4.65 6.53 -17.73
N PHE A 93 4.35 5.23 -17.76
CA PHE A 93 5.19 4.21 -17.14
C PHE A 93 6.47 4.01 -17.96
N SER A 94 7.63 4.29 -17.38
CA SER A 94 8.91 4.31 -18.08
C SER A 94 9.71 3.02 -17.89
N GLU A 95 10.77 2.84 -18.69
CA GLU A 95 11.72 1.73 -18.55
C GLU A 95 12.42 1.72 -17.18
N GLN A 96 12.64 2.90 -16.58
CA GLN A 96 13.18 2.99 -15.22
C GLN A 96 12.18 2.44 -14.19
N ASP A 97 10.88 2.67 -14.40
CA ASP A 97 9.83 2.14 -13.53
C ASP A 97 9.74 0.62 -13.65
N VAL A 98 9.90 0.06 -14.85
CA VAL A 98 10.05 -1.39 -15.08
C VAL A 98 11.18 -1.93 -14.21
N GLN A 99 12.38 -1.36 -14.29
CA GLN A 99 13.53 -1.84 -13.53
C GLN A 99 13.35 -1.73 -12.01
N ARG A 100 12.78 -0.63 -11.52
CA ARG A 100 12.50 -0.44 -10.08
C ARG A 100 11.49 -1.46 -9.57
N VAL A 101 10.44 -1.70 -10.33
CA VAL A 101 9.39 -2.68 -10.00
C VAL A 101 9.96 -4.09 -10.02
N THR A 102 10.68 -4.48 -11.08
CA THR A 102 11.27 -5.81 -11.18
C THR A 102 12.19 -6.09 -9.98
N LYS A 103 13.03 -5.13 -9.58
CA LYS A 103 13.86 -5.26 -8.36
C LYS A 103 13.04 -5.36 -7.08
N GLY A 104 11.92 -4.65 -6.99
CA GLY A 104 11.00 -4.77 -5.86
C GLY A 104 10.40 -6.17 -5.77
N PHE A 105 10.02 -6.76 -6.90
CA PHE A 105 9.51 -8.13 -6.94
C PHE A 105 10.60 -9.17 -6.67
N GLU A 106 11.80 -9.02 -7.22
CA GLU A 106 12.95 -9.86 -6.87
C GLU A 106 13.21 -9.84 -5.37
N ALA A 107 13.10 -8.67 -4.73
CA ALA A 107 13.20 -8.56 -3.28
C ALA A 107 12.08 -9.35 -2.57
N VAL A 108 10.81 -9.22 -2.99
CA VAL A 108 9.70 -10.01 -2.41
C VAL A 108 9.95 -11.52 -2.58
N LEU A 109 10.41 -11.95 -3.75
CA LEU A 109 10.63 -13.36 -4.06
C LEU A 109 11.74 -13.98 -3.24
N ALA A 110 12.85 -13.26 -3.04
CA ALA A 110 13.97 -13.73 -2.23
C ALA A 110 13.61 -14.05 -0.77
N PHE A 111 12.45 -13.62 -0.28
CA PHE A 111 11.95 -13.90 1.07
C PHE A 111 10.68 -14.76 1.10
N SER A 112 10.18 -15.12 -0.08
CA SER A 112 8.93 -15.89 -0.21
C SER A 112 9.10 -17.39 -0.07
N ASP A 113 10.34 -17.89 -0.10
CA ASP A 113 10.65 -19.32 -0.11
C ASP A 113 10.03 -20.07 1.09
N ASP A 114 9.93 -19.43 2.25
CA ASP A 114 9.29 -20.02 3.46
C ASP A 114 7.75 -20.06 3.38
N LEU A 115 7.15 -19.26 2.50
CA LEU A 115 5.70 -19.17 2.30
C LEU A 115 5.20 -20.09 1.17
N ILE A 116 6.12 -20.69 0.39
CA ILE A 116 5.81 -21.53 -0.76
C ILE A 116 5.84 -23.02 -0.34
N PRO A 117 4.72 -23.75 -0.37
CA PRO A 117 4.69 -25.20 -0.20
C PRO A 117 5.35 -25.94 -1.37
N GLU A 118 5.90 -27.12 -1.07
CA GLU A 118 6.23 -28.14 -2.07
C GLU A 118 4.97 -28.54 -2.86
N GLU A 119 5.11 -28.82 -4.15
CA GLU A 119 4.10 -28.80 -5.24
C GLU A 119 2.73 -29.49 -4.98
N GLU A 120 2.56 -30.35 -3.98
CA GLU A 120 1.40 -31.25 -3.86
C GLU A 120 0.10 -30.63 -3.29
N SER A 121 0.10 -29.39 -2.80
CA SER A 121 -1.00 -28.86 -1.95
C SER A 121 -1.72 -27.59 -2.48
N LEU A 122 -1.80 -27.40 -3.80
CA LEU A 122 -2.28 -26.14 -4.39
C LEU A 122 -3.80 -26.05 -4.63
N GLU A 123 -4.54 -27.16 -4.57
CA GLU A 123 -5.99 -27.18 -4.82
C GLU A 123 -6.82 -26.29 -3.86
N PRO A 124 -6.52 -26.22 -2.55
CA PRO A 124 -7.22 -25.30 -1.64
C PRO A 124 -6.99 -23.81 -1.94
N LEU A 125 -5.82 -23.45 -2.49
CA LEU A 125 -5.45 -22.06 -2.81
C LEU A 125 -6.18 -21.52 -4.05
N ARG A 126 -6.63 -22.40 -4.95
CA ARG A 126 -7.51 -22.03 -6.08
C ARG A 126 -8.79 -21.34 -5.63
N LYS A 127 -9.25 -21.60 -4.39
CA LYS A 127 -10.46 -21.00 -3.82
C LYS A 127 -10.26 -19.59 -3.28
N LEU A 128 -9.01 -19.13 -3.11
CA LEU A 128 -8.70 -17.80 -2.55
C LEU A 128 -8.84 -16.67 -3.59
N GLY A 129 -9.01 -17.02 -4.86
CA GLY A 129 -9.37 -16.04 -5.89
C GLY A 129 -9.96 -16.72 -7.11
N GLU A 130 -11.28 -16.65 -7.27
CA GLU A 130 -11.92 -16.91 -8.57
C GLU A 130 -11.31 -16.02 -9.66
N ASP A 131 -10.86 -14.81 -9.29
CA ASP A 131 -10.13 -13.85 -10.14
C ASP A 131 -8.82 -14.42 -10.72
N PHE A 132 -8.26 -15.46 -10.09
CA PHE A 132 -6.95 -16.02 -10.40
C PHE A 132 -6.96 -17.54 -10.62
N ALA A 133 -8.07 -18.09 -11.10
CA ALA A 133 -8.16 -19.51 -11.48
C ALA A 133 -7.22 -19.93 -12.63
N LEU A 134 -6.63 -18.97 -13.35
CA LEU A 134 -5.72 -19.16 -14.50
C LEU A 134 -4.29 -19.62 -14.14
N PHE A 135 -3.92 -19.71 -12.86
CA PHE A 135 -2.52 -19.55 -12.45
C PHE A 135 -1.78 -20.86 -12.11
N GLY A 136 -2.43 -22.03 -12.21
CA GLY A 136 -1.79 -23.36 -12.18
C GLY A 136 -0.89 -23.61 -10.94
N GLY A 137 0.19 -24.37 -11.10
CA GLY A 137 1.15 -24.70 -10.03
C GLY A 137 1.91 -23.52 -9.41
N TYR A 138 1.83 -22.33 -10.00
CA TYR A 138 2.57 -21.14 -9.58
C TYR A 138 1.68 -20.09 -8.89
N GLN A 139 0.47 -20.48 -8.51
CA GLN A 139 -0.55 -19.61 -7.89
C GLN A 139 -0.02 -18.82 -6.70
N ILE A 140 0.71 -19.45 -5.79
CA ILE A 140 1.15 -18.80 -4.54
C ILE A 140 2.12 -17.66 -4.82
N HIS A 141 3.11 -17.90 -5.70
CA HIS A 141 4.04 -16.86 -6.09
C HIS A 141 3.28 -15.66 -6.63
N VAL A 142 2.31 -15.91 -7.52
CA VAL A 142 1.54 -14.81 -8.11
C VAL A 142 0.61 -14.13 -7.10
N HIS A 143 0.01 -14.87 -6.17
CA HIS A 143 -0.77 -14.29 -5.07
C HIS A 143 0.10 -13.43 -4.14
N LEU A 144 1.33 -13.85 -3.88
CA LEU A 144 2.27 -13.10 -3.07
C LEU A 144 2.73 -11.82 -3.78
N LEU A 145 3.10 -11.91 -5.06
CA LEU A 145 3.42 -10.74 -5.87
C LEU A 145 2.24 -9.77 -5.92
N HIS A 146 1.01 -10.29 -6.05
CA HIS A 146 -0.19 -9.47 -6.02
C HIS A 146 -0.41 -8.82 -4.65
N ALA A 147 -0.20 -9.54 -3.55
CA ALA A 147 -0.34 -9.01 -2.19
C ALA A 147 0.63 -7.85 -1.93
N PHE A 148 1.89 -7.96 -2.37
CA PHE A 148 2.91 -6.93 -2.16
C PHE A 148 2.93 -5.84 -3.25
N LEU A 149 2.12 -5.96 -4.29
CA LEU A 149 2.04 -4.98 -5.37
C LEU A 149 1.83 -3.54 -4.88
N PRO A 150 0.94 -3.25 -3.91
CA PRO A 150 0.74 -1.91 -3.39
C PRO A 150 2.02 -1.32 -2.75
N ILE A 151 2.81 -2.15 -2.08
CA ILE A 151 4.05 -1.73 -1.39
C ILE A 151 5.14 -1.40 -2.40
N ILE A 152 5.38 -2.29 -3.37
CA ILE A 152 6.37 -2.05 -4.43
C ILE A 152 6.07 -0.73 -5.13
N ARG A 153 4.78 -0.47 -5.40
CA ARG A 153 4.34 0.79 -5.97
C ARG A 153 4.60 1.98 -5.03
N ALA A 154 4.20 1.91 -3.76
CA ALA A 154 4.40 3.02 -2.82
C ALA A 154 5.89 3.39 -2.66
N VAL A 155 6.75 2.38 -2.51
CA VAL A 155 8.20 2.57 -2.36
C VAL A 155 8.86 3.05 -3.66
N SER A 156 8.39 2.60 -4.83
CA SER A 156 8.92 3.08 -6.11
C SER A 156 8.58 4.55 -6.39
N ILE A 157 7.49 5.07 -5.82
CA ILE A 157 7.16 6.49 -5.83
C ILE A 157 8.09 7.26 -4.89
N PHE A 158 8.29 6.78 -3.66
CA PHE A 158 9.15 7.45 -2.69
C PHE A 158 9.73 6.47 -1.67
N SER A 159 11.04 6.50 -1.46
CA SER A 159 11.74 5.57 -0.56
C SER A 159 12.36 6.22 0.68
N PHE A 160 12.03 7.48 0.98
CA PHE A 160 12.52 8.22 2.16
C PHE A 160 14.05 8.15 2.37
N GLY A 161 14.82 8.19 1.28
CA GLY A 161 16.29 8.15 1.31
C GLY A 161 16.89 6.74 1.47
N GLN A 162 16.06 5.70 1.60
CA GLN A 162 16.51 4.31 1.63
C GLN A 162 16.62 3.71 0.23
N ALA A 163 17.43 2.66 0.09
CA ALA A 163 17.43 1.83 -1.11
C ALA A 163 16.07 1.12 -1.23
N GLY A 164 15.38 1.29 -2.36
CA GLY A 164 14.01 0.81 -2.54
C GLY A 164 13.84 -0.69 -2.27
N SER A 165 14.76 -1.54 -2.74
CA SER A 165 14.71 -2.98 -2.49
C SER A 165 14.89 -3.33 -1.00
N LYS A 166 15.76 -2.61 -0.29
CA LYS A 166 15.94 -2.78 1.16
C LYS A 166 14.66 -2.39 1.91
N MET A 167 14.06 -1.26 1.57
CA MET A 167 12.84 -0.80 2.21
C MET A 167 11.68 -1.77 1.95
N VAL A 168 11.52 -2.26 0.71
CA VAL A 168 10.51 -3.29 0.38
C VAL A 168 10.71 -4.53 1.25
N LYS A 169 11.96 -5.02 1.36
CA LYS A 169 12.28 -6.15 2.22
C LYS A 169 11.86 -5.91 3.68
N ASP A 170 12.32 -4.80 4.27
CA ASP A 170 12.06 -4.49 5.69
C ASP A 170 10.55 -4.39 5.97
N ILE A 171 9.76 -3.92 5.00
CA ILE A 171 8.30 -3.89 5.08
C ILE A 171 7.72 -5.31 5.00
N CYS A 172 8.18 -6.14 4.05
CA CYS A 172 7.70 -7.51 3.88
C CYS A 172 7.90 -8.33 5.17
N ASP A 173 9.11 -8.28 5.75
CA ASP A 173 9.43 -9.01 6.98
C ASP A 173 8.48 -8.65 8.12
N LYS A 174 8.22 -7.35 8.30
CA LYS A 174 7.29 -6.87 9.33
C LYS A 174 5.85 -7.29 9.06
N LEU A 175 5.38 -7.18 7.82
CA LEU A 175 4.00 -7.51 7.49
C LEU A 175 3.70 -9.00 7.57
N ILE A 176 4.67 -9.86 7.23
CA ILE A 176 4.56 -11.31 7.42
C ILE A 176 4.39 -11.61 8.91
N LEU A 177 5.28 -11.08 9.77
CA LEU A 177 5.16 -11.27 11.21
C LEU A 177 3.79 -10.82 11.74
N ARG A 178 3.33 -9.64 11.31
CA ARG A 178 2.00 -9.11 11.69
C ARG A 178 0.86 -9.98 11.19
N ALA A 179 0.94 -10.51 9.97
CA ALA A 179 -0.08 -11.41 9.42
C ALA A 179 -0.15 -12.72 10.23
N THR A 180 1.00 -13.28 10.62
CA THR A 180 1.07 -14.48 11.47
C THR A 180 0.45 -14.21 12.85
N GLU A 181 0.81 -13.09 13.48
CA GLU A 181 0.26 -12.67 14.78
C GLU A 181 -1.27 -12.50 14.70
N LEU A 182 -1.75 -11.76 13.69
CA LEU A 182 -3.18 -11.49 13.51
C LEU A 182 -3.97 -12.76 13.20
N ARG A 183 -3.42 -13.67 12.40
CA ARG A 183 -4.01 -15.00 12.17
C ARG A 183 -4.18 -15.76 13.48
N GLY A 184 -3.13 -15.76 14.32
CA GLY A 184 -3.16 -16.38 15.64
C GLY A 184 -4.26 -15.81 16.54
N LYS A 185 -4.42 -14.48 16.56
CA LYS A 185 -5.48 -13.82 17.33
C LYS A 185 -6.90 -14.13 16.81
N LEU A 186 -7.11 -14.07 15.50
CA LEU A 186 -8.45 -14.17 14.91
C LEU A 186 -8.97 -15.60 14.80
N PHE A 187 -8.10 -16.55 14.48
CA PHE A 187 -8.49 -17.93 14.15
C PHE A 187 -7.94 -18.98 15.13
N GLY A 188 -7.03 -18.60 16.03
CA GLY A 188 -6.39 -19.52 16.97
C GLY A 188 -5.64 -20.66 16.27
N GLY A 189 -5.55 -21.81 16.96
CA GLY A 189 -4.93 -23.05 16.46
C GLY A 189 -5.89 -24.00 15.72
N GLY A 190 -7.12 -23.57 15.41
CA GLY A 190 -8.17 -24.44 14.87
C GLY A 190 -8.13 -24.65 13.36
N LEU A 191 -7.24 -23.95 12.64
CA LEU A 191 -7.09 -24.07 11.19
C LEU A 191 -6.13 -25.20 10.83
N ASP A 192 -6.46 -25.97 9.79
CA ASP A 192 -5.49 -26.84 9.16
C ASP A 192 -4.37 -26.02 8.47
N LEU A 193 -3.26 -26.68 8.11
CA LEU A 193 -2.09 -26.02 7.52
C LEU A 193 -2.44 -25.19 6.27
N ASN A 194 -3.35 -25.67 5.44
CA ASN A 194 -3.71 -25.00 4.19
C ASN A 194 -4.65 -23.82 4.45
N GLN A 195 -5.63 -23.98 5.33
CA GLN A 195 -6.51 -22.91 5.76
C GLN A 195 -5.73 -21.80 6.46
N ALA A 196 -4.75 -22.15 7.31
CA ALA A 196 -3.89 -21.19 7.97
C ALA A 196 -3.11 -20.35 6.96
N ARG A 197 -2.53 -20.96 5.93
CA ARG A 197 -1.80 -20.27 4.85
C ARG A 197 -2.71 -19.38 4.00
N ILE A 198 -3.88 -19.87 3.64
CA ILE A 198 -4.89 -19.10 2.89
C ILE A 198 -5.31 -17.85 3.67
N ALA A 199 -5.54 -18.01 4.99
CA ALA A 199 -5.85 -16.89 5.87
C ALA A 199 -4.66 -15.92 5.94
N GLU A 200 -3.43 -16.41 6.09
CA GLU A 200 -2.22 -15.59 6.16
C GLU A 200 -1.97 -14.79 4.88
N LEU A 201 -2.10 -15.40 3.70
CA LEU A 201 -2.00 -14.69 2.41
C LEU A 201 -3.09 -13.64 2.24
N SER A 202 -4.30 -13.91 2.73
CA SER A 202 -5.41 -12.95 2.69
C SER A 202 -5.14 -11.76 3.60
N LEU A 203 -4.68 -12.02 4.82
CA LEU A 203 -4.29 -10.97 5.78
C LEU A 203 -3.13 -10.16 5.23
N LEU A 204 -2.11 -10.80 4.65
CA LEU A 204 -1.00 -10.12 3.99
C LEU A 204 -1.48 -9.15 2.92
N ARG A 205 -2.42 -9.55 2.06
CA ARG A 205 -2.99 -8.64 1.04
C ARG A 205 -3.64 -7.41 1.67
N ILE A 206 -4.39 -7.58 2.76
CA ILE A 206 -5.05 -6.47 3.47
C ILE A 206 -4.01 -5.56 4.12
N LEU A 207 -3.08 -6.13 4.87
CA LEU A 207 -2.04 -5.39 5.58
C LEU A 207 -1.11 -4.64 4.61
N ALA A 208 -0.76 -5.26 3.48
CA ALA A 208 0.05 -4.62 2.45
C ALA A 208 -0.65 -3.43 1.81
N SER A 209 -1.94 -3.54 1.51
CA SER A 209 -2.74 -2.40 1.03
C SER A 209 -2.79 -1.28 2.07
N LEU A 210 -3.03 -1.64 3.34
CA LEU A 210 -3.13 -0.67 4.43
C LEU A 210 -1.81 0.09 4.63
N TYR A 211 -0.69 -0.63 4.62
CA TYR A 211 0.64 -0.01 4.73
C TYR A 211 0.90 0.93 3.54
N ALA A 212 0.60 0.48 2.31
CA ALA A 212 0.80 1.27 1.12
C ALA A 212 0.01 2.60 1.15
N ASP A 213 -1.23 2.58 1.66
CA ASP A 213 -2.04 3.78 1.83
C ASP A 213 -1.43 4.75 2.86
N CYS A 214 -0.89 4.23 3.97
CA CYS A 214 -0.17 5.04 4.95
C CYS A 214 1.08 5.67 4.34
N HIS A 215 1.85 4.88 3.58
CA HIS A 215 3.06 5.32 2.91
C HIS A 215 2.78 6.41 1.86
N ILE A 216 1.74 6.24 1.04
CA ILE A 216 1.33 7.23 0.04
C ILE A 216 0.85 8.51 0.71
N SER A 217 0.02 8.40 1.75
CA SER A 217 -0.46 9.57 2.50
C SER A 217 0.69 10.37 3.12
N GLU A 218 1.68 9.67 3.68
CA GLU A 218 2.88 10.30 4.25
C GLU A 218 3.77 10.91 3.15
N THR A 219 3.87 10.26 1.99
CA THR A 219 4.58 10.80 0.82
C THR A 219 3.94 12.10 0.35
N GLU A 220 2.61 12.17 0.26
CA GLU A 220 1.89 13.39 -0.11
C GLU A 220 2.07 14.50 0.93
N ARG A 221 2.04 14.17 2.22
CA ARG A 221 2.31 15.10 3.31
C ARG A 221 3.74 15.64 3.21
N PHE A 222 4.71 14.76 2.98
CA PHE A 222 6.13 15.11 2.84
C PHE A 222 6.37 16.07 1.67
N ILE A 223 5.76 15.80 0.51
CA ILE A 223 5.90 16.66 -0.68
C ILE A 223 5.33 18.07 -0.41
N LYS A 224 4.27 18.21 0.39
CA LYS A 224 3.64 19.49 0.70
C LYS A 224 4.39 20.32 1.75
N LEU A 225 5.31 19.72 2.52
CA LEU A 225 6.06 20.43 3.55
C LEU A 225 7.17 21.32 2.97
N HIS A 226 7.44 22.45 3.62
CA HIS A 226 8.59 23.30 3.36
C HIS A 226 9.91 22.57 3.65
N GLU A 227 10.97 22.95 2.95
CA GLU A 227 12.28 22.26 2.95
C GLU A 227 12.90 22.12 4.36
N SER A 228 12.71 23.12 5.23
CA SER A 228 13.15 23.07 6.64
C SER A 228 12.40 22.03 7.49
N ALA A 229 11.14 21.74 7.19
CA ALA A 229 10.33 20.75 7.91
C ALA A 229 10.54 19.31 7.39
N ARG A 230 11.11 19.15 6.20
CA ARG A 230 11.43 17.83 5.61
C ARG A 230 12.61 17.12 6.29
N LEU A 231 13.46 17.87 7.00
CA LEU A 231 14.64 17.34 7.72
C LEU A 231 14.28 16.60 9.03
N VAL A 232 13.03 16.70 9.50
CA VAL A 232 12.62 16.21 10.83
C VAL A 232 11.77 14.93 10.77
N ILE A 233 11.32 14.51 9.58
CA ILE A 233 10.38 13.37 9.47
C ILE A 233 11.12 12.04 9.50
N GLN A 234 10.77 11.22 10.49
CA GLN A 234 11.26 9.86 10.60
C GLN A 234 10.27 8.84 9.99
N PRO A 235 10.77 7.79 9.31
CA PRO A 235 9.95 6.67 8.79
C PRO A 235 9.07 5.96 9.83
N SER A 236 9.28 6.19 11.14
CA SER A 236 8.45 5.66 12.23
C SER A 236 6.98 6.07 12.09
N THR A 237 6.72 7.27 11.58
CA THR A 237 5.37 7.84 11.44
C THR A 237 4.45 6.97 10.55
N ILE A 238 5.00 6.30 9.54
CA ILE A 238 4.23 5.42 8.65
C ILE A 238 3.74 4.19 9.42
N TRP A 239 4.62 3.62 10.24
CA TRP A 239 4.31 2.45 11.06
C TRP A 239 3.32 2.81 12.17
N ASP A 240 3.45 3.97 12.81
CA ASP A 240 2.50 4.42 13.84
C ASP A 240 1.08 4.56 13.27
N LEU A 241 0.95 5.16 12.08
CA LEU A 241 -0.33 5.27 11.37
C LEU A 241 -0.88 3.91 10.95
N PHE A 242 -0.01 3.02 10.47
CA PHE A 242 -0.38 1.66 10.10
C PHE A 242 -0.93 0.89 11.31
N GLU A 243 -0.23 0.91 12.45
CA GLU A 243 -0.64 0.23 13.68
C GLU A 243 -1.98 0.75 14.20
N GLN A 244 -2.21 2.07 14.17
CA GLN A 244 -3.51 2.65 14.53
C GLN A 244 -4.65 2.12 13.67
N ARG A 245 -4.48 2.10 12.34
CA ARG A 245 -5.51 1.58 11.44
C ARG A 245 -5.68 0.08 11.54
N MET A 246 -4.61 -0.66 11.84
CA MET A 246 -4.68 -2.10 12.10
C MET A 246 -5.52 -2.38 13.34
N LEU A 247 -5.35 -1.64 14.43
CA LEU A 247 -6.17 -1.78 15.64
C LEU A 247 -7.66 -1.54 15.35
N MET A 248 -7.99 -0.57 14.48
CA MET A 248 -9.37 -0.35 14.03
C MET A 248 -9.91 -1.54 13.24
N LEU A 249 -9.09 -2.14 12.36
CA LEU A 249 -9.45 -3.34 11.61
C LEU A 249 -9.63 -4.55 12.53
N GLU A 250 -8.75 -4.72 13.52
CA GLU A 250 -8.85 -5.78 14.54
C GLU A 250 -10.16 -5.64 15.32
N ALA A 251 -10.48 -4.44 15.84
CA ALA A 251 -11.72 -4.18 16.57
C ALA A 251 -12.96 -4.48 15.72
N LEU A 252 -12.93 -4.10 14.44
CA LEU A 252 -13.99 -4.39 13.49
C LEU A 252 -14.12 -5.91 13.25
N ALA A 253 -13.02 -6.61 13.00
CA ALA A 253 -13.03 -8.06 12.81
C ALA A 253 -13.59 -8.80 14.04
N THR A 254 -13.20 -8.39 15.25
CA THR A 254 -13.73 -8.97 16.50
C THR A 254 -15.22 -8.72 16.66
N SER A 255 -15.77 -7.59 16.19
CA SER A 255 -17.20 -7.31 16.25
C SER A 255 -18.06 -8.25 15.36
N PHE A 256 -17.46 -8.81 14.30
CA PHE A 256 -18.14 -9.73 13.38
C PHE A 256 -18.02 -11.19 13.75
N ILE A 257 -17.09 -11.55 14.66
CA ILE A 257 -17.00 -12.88 15.22
C ILE A 257 -18.02 -12.93 16.35
N PRO A 258 -19.17 -13.64 16.22
CA PRO A 258 -20.06 -13.83 17.34
C PRO A 258 -19.21 -14.48 18.43
N LEU A 259 -19.11 -13.83 19.60
CA LEU A 259 -18.44 -14.44 20.74
C LEU A 259 -19.07 -15.82 20.95
N ALA A 260 -18.34 -16.86 20.56
CA ALA A 260 -18.56 -18.21 21.06
C ALA A 260 -18.06 -18.22 22.51
N GLN A 261 -18.74 -17.47 23.36
CA GLN A 261 -18.63 -17.52 24.81
C GLN A 261 -20.04 -17.44 25.37
N GLY A 262 -20.69 -18.61 25.38
CA GLY A 262 -21.65 -18.90 26.44
C GLY A 262 -20.88 -18.94 27.76
N GLY A 263 -20.95 -17.84 28.48
CA GLY A 263 -20.47 -17.68 29.84
C GLY A 263 -21.20 -16.48 30.41
N ASP A 264 -22.16 -16.75 31.30
CA ASP A 264 -22.97 -15.74 31.97
C ASP A 264 -22.11 -14.57 32.50
N PRO A 265 -22.54 -13.31 32.34
CA PRO A 265 -21.90 -12.21 33.02
C PRO A 265 -22.26 -12.29 34.51
N GLN A 266 -21.39 -12.91 35.30
CA GLN A 266 -21.38 -12.72 36.74
C GLN A 266 -20.93 -11.30 37.02
N ALA A 267 -21.90 -10.44 37.36
CA ALA A 267 -21.70 -9.08 37.80
C ALA A 267 -20.65 -9.03 38.93
N SER A 268 -19.50 -8.43 38.63
CA SER A 268 -18.57 -7.93 39.64
C SER A 268 -18.70 -6.41 39.63
N ASP A 269 -19.38 -5.94 40.67
CA ASP A 269 -19.55 -4.54 41.03
C ASP A 269 -18.19 -3.84 41.11
N SER A 270 -17.94 -2.88 40.21
CA SER A 270 -16.80 -1.97 40.25
C SER A 270 -17.27 -0.62 39.73
N ALA A 271 -17.42 0.33 40.65
CA ALA A 271 -17.86 1.69 40.40
C ALA A 271 -16.98 2.41 39.34
N PRO A 272 -17.55 3.36 38.57
CA PRO A 272 -16.84 4.06 37.50
C PRO A 272 -15.81 5.07 38.04
N PRO A 273 -14.65 5.25 37.38
CA PRO A 273 -13.74 6.34 37.72
C PRO A 273 -14.32 7.68 37.24
N GLU A 274 -14.31 8.67 38.13
CA GLU A 274 -14.70 10.06 37.86
C GLU A 274 -13.86 10.68 36.74
N THR A 275 -14.56 11.28 35.77
CA THR A 275 -14.02 12.21 34.78
C THR A 275 -13.61 13.52 35.46
N PRO A 276 -12.43 14.10 35.18
CA PRO A 276 -12.12 15.44 35.64
C PRO A 276 -12.98 16.45 34.87
N ALA A 277 -13.88 17.13 35.58
CA ALA A 277 -14.63 18.26 35.06
C ALA A 277 -13.68 19.42 34.71
N VAL A 278 -13.77 19.87 33.46
CA VAL A 278 -13.16 21.11 32.97
C VAL A 278 -13.83 22.29 33.69
N HIS A 279 -13.08 22.97 34.56
CA HIS A 279 -13.53 24.20 35.20
C HIS A 279 -13.40 25.36 34.20
N LEU A 280 -14.48 25.64 33.48
CA LEU A 280 -14.72 26.92 32.82
C LEU A 280 -15.11 27.94 33.89
N SER A 281 -14.17 28.79 34.29
CA SER A 281 -14.51 30.03 35.00
C SER A 281 -14.57 31.17 34.00
N ALA A 282 -15.80 31.63 33.77
CA ALA A 282 -16.11 32.83 33.03
C ALA A 282 -15.72 34.09 33.81
N VAL A 283 -15.24 35.07 33.05
CA VAL A 283 -15.53 36.52 33.10
C VAL A 283 -15.88 37.13 34.45
N ASN A 284 -15.08 38.11 34.88
CA ASN A 284 -15.58 39.23 35.67
C ASN A 284 -15.07 40.55 35.08
N GLU A 285 -15.99 41.37 34.58
CA GLU A 285 -15.80 42.79 34.25
C GLU A 285 -15.89 43.63 35.53
N ASN A 286 -14.96 44.56 35.72
CA ASN A 286 -15.19 45.99 36.01
C ASN A 286 -13.82 46.68 36.19
N THR A 287 -13.43 47.64 35.33
CA THR A 287 -13.55 49.13 35.50
C THR A 287 -12.83 49.60 36.78
N GLU A 288 -11.88 50.55 36.80
CA GLU A 288 -11.82 51.85 36.13
C GLU A 288 -10.48 52.57 36.51
N SER A 289 -10.03 53.52 35.68
CA SER A 289 -9.13 54.69 35.99
C SER A 289 -7.66 54.43 36.41
N ASP A 290 -6.63 55.22 36.08
CA ASP A 290 -6.48 56.53 35.44
C ASP A 290 -4.99 56.77 35.05
N GLU A 291 -4.75 57.75 34.14
CA GLU A 291 -3.51 58.56 33.91
C GLU A 291 -2.14 57.85 33.68
N GLY A 292 -1.26 58.19 32.74
CA GLY A 292 -1.02 59.35 31.88
C GLY A 292 0.50 59.40 31.58
N GLY A 293 0.95 59.93 30.43
CA GLY A 293 2.36 60.38 30.26
C GLY A 293 3.14 59.91 29.02
N GLU A 294 2.99 60.69 27.95
CA GLU A 294 3.91 61.13 26.88
C GLU A 294 5.38 60.62 26.69
N ALA A 295 5.68 60.37 25.41
CA ALA A 295 6.75 60.94 24.56
C ALA A 295 8.24 60.48 24.60
N GLY A 296 8.79 60.28 23.39
CA GLY A 296 10.22 60.43 23.00
C GLY A 296 10.86 59.15 22.43
N SER A 297 11.00 58.93 21.11
CA SER A 297 11.90 59.55 20.11
C SER A 297 13.34 58.97 20.10
N ASP A 298 13.72 58.53 18.88
CA ASP A 298 15.05 58.47 18.25
C ASP A 298 15.99 57.26 18.44
N GLY A 299 16.45 56.71 17.30
CA GLY A 299 17.78 56.09 17.17
C GLY A 299 17.94 54.86 16.27
N GLN A 300 17.84 55.00 14.94
CA GLN A 300 18.64 54.20 13.98
C GLN A 300 19.95 54.95 13.69
N PRO A 301 20.97 54.43 12.93
CA PRO A 301 21.34 53.05 12.54
C PRO A 301 22.88 52.77 12.63
N SER A 302 23.34 51.50 12.55
CA SER A 302 24.64 51.06 11.95
C SER A 302 24.93 49.60 12.37
N GLY A 303 25.46 48.66 11.58
CA GLY A 303 25.94 48.64 10.21
C GLY A 303 26.24 47.19 9.78
N THR A 304 26.27 46.96 8.47
CA THR A 304 26.91 45.81 7.77
C THR A 304 28.30 46.30 7.27
N PRO A 305 29.22 45.51 6.64
CA PRO A 305 29.29 44.05 6.37
C PRO A 305 30.71 43.42 6.53
N MET A 306 30.85 42.10 6.29
CA MET A 306 31.85 41.45 5.38
C MET A 306 32.40 40.08 5.82
N ALA A 307 32.29 39.12 4.88
CA ALA A 307 33.27 38.11 4.43
C ALA A 307 33.74 36.96 5.36
N PHE A 308 33.67 35.71 4.88
CA PHE A 308 34.79 35.02 4.19
C PHE A 308 34.48 33.55 3.86
N PHE A 309 34.80 33.15 2.63
CA PHE A 309 34.92 31.77 2.17
C PHE A 309 36.12 31.05 2.82
N LYS A 310 36.00 29.73 3.04
CA LYS A 310 37.03 28.67 2.92
C LYS A 310 36.42 27.35 3.46
N LYS A 311 36.62 26.17 2.89
CA LYS A 311 37.28 25.68 1.66
C LYS A 311 36.72 24.28 1.43
#